data_AF-A0A2E3PCZ4-F1
#
_entry.id   AF-A0A2E3PCZ4-F1
#
_cell.length_a   1.000
_cell.length_b   1.000
_cell.length_c   1.000
_cell.angle_alpha   90.00
_cell.angle_beta   90.00
_cell.angle_gamma   90.00
#
_symmetry.space_group_name_H-M   'P 1'
#
loop_
_entity.id
_entity.type
_entity.pdbx_description
1 polymer ?
#
loop_
_entity_poly.entity_id
_entity_poly.type
_entity_poly.pdbx_seq_one_letter_code
_entity_poly.pdbx_strand_id
1 'polypeptide(L)'
;MKWGAVALLVLGGAAWAEGLPALPEEAHAIWAGVGRVNAGGYRSRGMCSGVLVARDRVLTAAHCLFRDDGRRVPLGDLHFVAGWHRGRAVADSGVVRAELHPKALREGRLDPARDVAVLVLETPLEIAPVPLMGRDLSGPPFAIVAYQGSRPHVMGGRFGCDLRLQKMSLAVSSCAVEPGASGGPVMGQVDGDWRVVGVVSARAGDWTLVARALDWVAEVVAAE
;
A
#
# COMPACT_ATOMS: atom_id res chain seq x y z
N MET A 1 -62.40 -15.65 -10.15
CA MET A 1 -61.53 -15.83 -8.97
C MET A 1 -60.20 -16.40 -9.46
N LYS A 2 -59.23 -15.55 -9.81
CA LYS A 2 -57.90 -15.98 -10.29
C LYS A 2 -56.86 -15.40 -9.34
N TRP A 3 -56.15 -16.29 -8.64
CA TRP A 3 -55.10 -15.96 -7.68
C TRP A 3 -53.82 -15.63 -8.46
N GLY A 4 -53.33 -14.40 -8.34
CA GLY A 4 -52.05 -13.99 -8.91
C GLY A 4 -50.92 -14.38 -7.96
N ALA A 5 -50.01 -15.24 -8.43
CA ALA A 5 -48.78 -15.58 -7.73
C ALA A 5 -47.84 -14.37 -7.74
N VAL A 6 -47.45 -13.88 -6.56
CA VAL A 6 -46.40 -12.87 -6.40
C VAL A 6 -45.05 -13.59 -6.44
N ALA A 7 -44.32 -13.41 -7.53
CA ALA A 7 -42.93 -13.81 -7.63
C ALA A 7 -42.06 -12.83 -6.83
N LEU A 8 -41.50 -13.29 -5.71
CA LEU A 8 -40.44 -12.56 -5.01
C LEU A 8 -39.17 -12.60 -5.89
N LEU A 9 -38.85 -11.48 -6.52
CA LEU A 9 -37.52 -11.24 -7.07
C LEU A 9 -36.56 -10.98 -5.90
N VAL A 10 -35.72 -11.95 -5.60
CA VAL A 10 -34.53 -11.75 -4.76
C VAL A 10 -33.55 -10.91 -5.59
N LEU A 11 -33.50 -9.61 -5.30
CA LEU A 11 -32.45 -8.73 -5.78
C LEU A 11 -31.14 -9.16 -5.10
N GLY A 12 -30.33 -9.95 -5.80
CA GLY A 12 -28.95 -10.21 -5.41
C GLY A 12 -28.20 -8.88 -5.33
N GLY A 13 -27.91 -8.41 -4.12
CA GLY A 13 -27.01 -7.29 -3.92
C GLY A 13 -25.66 -7.63 -4.56
N ALA A 14 -25.12 -6.72 -5.35
CA ALA A 14 -23.74 -6.83 -5.79
C ALA A 14 -22.87 -6.98 -4.53
N ALA A 15 -22.21 -8.13 -4.37
CA ALA A 15 -21.21 -8.30 -3.35
C ALA A 15 -20.04 -7.39 -3.76
N TRP A 16 -19.86 -6.28 -3.05
CA TRP A 16 -18.68 -5.44 -3.26
C TRP A 16 -17.49 -6.31 -2.90
N ALA A 17 -16.45 -6.29 -3.72
CA ALA A 17 -15.21 -7.01 -3.41
C ALA A 17 -14.74 -6.56 -2.02
N GLU A 18 -14.87 -7.46 -1.06
CA GLU A 18 -14.61 -7.20 0.34
C GLU A 18 -13.14 -6.79 0.45
N GLY A 19 -12.86 -5.68 1.14
CA GLY A 19 -11.50 -5.20 1.36
C GLY A 19 -10.58 -6.24 1.99
N LEU A 20 -9.37 -5.84 2.37
CA LEU A 20 -8.46 -6.75 3.05
C LEU A 20 -9.08 -7.16 4.40
N PRO A 21 -9.29 -8.47 4.66
CA PRO A 21 -9.73 -8.92 5.96
C PRO A 21 -8.66 -8.59 7.00
N ALA A 22 -9.08 -8.37 8.25
CA ALA A 22 -8.15 -8.12 9.34
C ALA A 22 -7.21 -9.32 9.50
N LEU A 23 -5.91 -9.03 9.69
CA LEU A 23 -4.94 -10.08 10.00
C LEU A 23 -5.19 -10.64 11.41
N PRO A 24 -4.98 -11.95 11.62
CA PRO A 24 -5.02 -12.55 12.96
C PRO A 24 -3.91 -11.95 13.84
N GLU A 25 -4.09 -11.97 15.15
CA GLU A 25 -3.24 -11.27 16.13
C GLU A 25 -1.76 -11.65 15.99
N GLU A 26 -1.49 -12.95 15.85
CA GLU A 26 -0.16 -13.53 15.69
C GLU A 26 0.57 -13.05 14.42
N ALA A 27 -0.15 -12.61 13.39
CA ALA A 27 0.45 -12.16 12.15
C ALA A 27 0.95 -10.69 12.24
N HIS A 28 0.47 -9.88 13.18
CA HIS A 28 0.86 -8.45 13.25
C HIS A 28 2.35 -8.27 13.48
N ALA A 29 2.99 -9.14 14.28
CA ALA A 29 4.43 -9.10 14.51
C ALA A 29 5.26 -9.44 13.26
N ILE A 30 4.77 -10.36 12.42
CA ILE A 30 5.42 -10.77 11.16
C ILE A 30 5.46 -9.58 10.19
N TRP A 31 4.39 -8.79 10.18
CA TRP A 31 4.22 -7.65 9.27
C TRP A 31 4.58 -6.30 9.90
N ALA A 32 5.39 -6.28 10.97
CA ALA A 32 5.72 -5.06 11.71
C ALA A 32 6.38 -3.97 10.85
N GLY A 33 7.08 -4.34 9.77
CA GLY A 33 7.64 -3.39 8.80
C GLY A 33 6.60 -2.67 7.94
N VAL A 34 5.36 -3.16 7.90
CA VAL A 34 4.23 -2.50 7.24
C VAL A 34 3.60 -1.51 8.21
N GLY A 35 3.33 -0.30 7.74
CA GLY A 35 2.86 0.79 8.58
C GLY A 35 1.91 1.75 7.88
N ARG A 36 1.40 2.69 8.65
CA ARG A 36 0.61 3.82 8.16
C ARG A 36 1.54 4.97 7.78
N VAL A 37 1.29 5.58 6.63
CA VAL A 37 1.86 6.87 6.26
C VAL A 37 0.78 7.91 6.51
N ASN A 38 0.91 8.65 7.61
CA ASN A 38 -0.05 9.66 8.02
C ASN A 38 0.38 11.03 7.51
N ALA A 39 -0.58 11.79 7.00
CA ALA A 39 -0.41 13.18 6.59
C ALA A 39 -1.33 14.07 7.45
N GLY A 40 -0.79 14.64 8.53
CA GLY A 40 -1.50 15.58 9.41
C GLY A 40 -1.48 17.01 8.89
N GLY A 41 -2.33 17.91 9.38
CA GLY A 41 -2.37 19.31 8.97
C GLY A 41 -3.47 20.04 9.73
N TYR A 42 -3.50 21.38 9.68
CA TYR A 42 -4.43 22.18 10.47
C TYR A 42 -5.91 21.84 10.22
N ARG A 43 -6.27 21.53 8.97
CA ARG A 43 -7.66 21.18 8.56
C ARG A 43 -7.78 19.90 7.74
N SER A 44 -6.67 19.21 7.46
CA SER A 44 -6.66 18.02 6.62
C SER A 44 -5.87 16.91 7.28
N ARG A 45 -6.43 15.71 7.22
CA ARG A 45 -5.77 14.47 7.66
C ARG A 45 -5.91 13.46 6.53
N GLY A 46 -4.81 12.83 6.17
CA GLY A 46 -4.75 11.74 5.21
C GLY A 46 -4.06 10.54 5.83
N MET A 47 -4.41 9.36 5.35
CA MET A 47 -3.74 8.12 5.73
C MET A 47 -3.56 7.27 4.49
N CYS A 48 -2.32 6.88 4.26
CA CYS A 48 -1.89 5.83 3.36
C CYS A 48 -1.24 4.71 4.17
N SER A 49 -0.75 3.71 3.44
CA SER A 49 0.12 2.65 3.95
C SER A 49 1.53 2.80 3.37
N GLY A 50 2.48 2.08 3.94
CA GLY A 50 3.86 2.01 3.47
C GLY A 50 4.57 0.81 4.08
N VAL A 51 5.78 0.54 3.59
CA VAL A 51 6.62 -0.56 4.07
C VAL A 51 8.06 -0.11 4.26
N LEU A 52 8.67 -0.51 5.37
CA LEU A 52 10.07 -0.28 5.68
C LEU A 52 10.96 -1.19 4.80
N VAL A 53 11.75 -0.60 3.91
CA VAL A 53 12.63 -1.31 2.94
C VAL A 53 14.12 -1.13 3.24
N ALA A 54 14.46 -0.17 4.08
CA ALA A 54 15.69 -0.09 4.87
C ALA A 54 15.36 0.56 6.23
N ARG A 55 16.28 0.55 7.20
CA ARG A 55 15.99 0.99 8.58
C ARG A 55 15.41 2.40 8.66
N ASP A 56 15.73 3.28 7.72
CA ASP A 56 15.24 4.66 7.63
C ASP A 56 14.59 4.97 6.27
N ARG A 57 14.24 3.95 5.48
CA ARG A 57 13.60 4.11 4.15
C ARG A 57 12.25 3.43 4.12
N VAL A 58 11.20 4.19 3.83
CA VAL A 58 9.83 3.67 3.66
C VAL A 58 9.39 3.82 2.21
N LEU A 59 9.04 2.71 1.58
CA LEU A 59 8.39 2.69 0.28
C LEU A 59 6.89 2.93 0.44
N THR A 60 6.35 3.85 -0.36
CA THR A 60 4.92 4.17 -0.44
C THR A 60 4.54 4.63 -1.85
N ALA A 61 3.30 5.02 -2.07
CA ALA A 61 2.84 5.58 -3.34
C ALA A 61 3.14 7.08 -3.43
N ALA A 62 3.47 7.59 -4.61
CA ALA A 62 3.79 9.00 -4.80
C ALA A 62 2.57 9.90 -4.53
N HIS A 63 1.37 9.46 -4.91
CA HIS A 63 0.15 10.24 -4.67
C HIS A 63 -0.16 10.46 -3.18
N CYS A 64 0.37 9.63 -2.29
CA CYS A 64 0.23 9.80 -0.84
C CYS A 64 0.93 11.07 -0.32
N LEU A 65 1.83 11.65 -1.12
CA LEU A 65 2.55 12.88 -0.80
C LEU A 65 1.82 14.14 -1.30
N PHE A 66 0.59 14.00 -1.77
CA PHE A 66 -0.27 15.08 -2.22
C PHE A 66 -1.60 15.06 -1.47
N ARG A 67 -2.18 16.23 -1.28
CA ARG A 67 -3.55 16.41 -0.79
C ARG A 67 -4.54 16.23 -1.96
N ASP A 68 -5.82 16.12 -1.65
CA ASP A 68 -6.88 16.00 -2.67
C ASP A 68 -6.95 17.20 -3.62
N ASP A 69 -6.48 18.38 -3.19
CA ASP A 69 -6.36 19.58 -4.01
C ASP A 69 -5.08 19.65 -4.85
N GLY A 70 -4.26 18.59 -4.84
CA GLY A 70 -3.03 18.46 -5.60
C GLY A 70 -1.81 19.13 -4.98
N ARG A 71 -1.95 19.82 -3.85
CA ARG A 71 -0.79 20.40 -3.16
C ARG A 71 0.04 19.32 -2.49
N ARG A 72 1.37 19.48 -2.53
CA ARG A 72 2.28 18.57 -1.83
C ARG A 72 2.09 18.68 -0.31
N VAL A 73 2.11 17.55 0.38
CA VAL A 73 2.13 17.49 1.84
C VAL A 73 3.49 17.99 2.34
N PRO A 74 3.55 18.97 3.27
CA PRO A 74 4.79 19.35 3.94
C PRO A 74 5.46 18.17 4.63
N LEU A 75 6.79 18.14 4.70
CA LEU A 75 7.50 17.01 5.32
C LEU A 75 7.18 16.87 6.82
N GLY A 76 7.11 18.00 7.55
CA GLY A 76 6.73 18.00 8.98
C GLY A 76 5.27 17.57 9.25
N ASP A 77 4.45 17.45 8.20
CA ASP A 77 3.09 16.93 8.28
C ASP A 77 3.05 15.40 8.06
N LEU A 78 4.15 14.77 7.62
CA LEU A 78 4.24 13.35 7.32
C LEU A 78 4.85 12.56 8.48
N HIS A 79 4.25 11.42 8.79
CA HIS A 79 4.69 10.53 9.86
C HIS A 79 4.46 9.07 9.47
N PHE A 80 5.49 8.23 9.54
CA PHE A 80 5.36 6.78 9.38
C PHE A 80 5.17 6.08 10.72
N VAL A 81 4.16 5.20 10.81
CA VAL A 81 3.82 4.45 12.03
C VAL A 81 3.81 2.96 11.71
N ALA A 82 4.89 2.26 12.07
CA ALA A 82 5.12 0.85 11.78
C ALA A 82 4.36 -0.06 12.74
N GLY A 83 3.75 -1.13 12.21
CA GLY A 83 3.08 -2.16 13.02
C GLY A 83 1.95 -1.62 13.91
N TRP A 84 1.23 -0.59 13.46
CA TRP A 84 0.11 0.00 14.19
C TRP A 84 -1.00 -1.04 14.48
N HIS A 85 -1.29 -1.26 15.75
CA HIS A 85 -2.32 -2.17 16.21
C HIS A 85 -3.04 -1.61 17.45
N ARG A 86 -4.35 -1.33 17.32
CA ARG A 86 -5.25 -0.92 18.41
C ARG A 86 -4.68 0.15 19.36
N GLY A 87 -4.09 1.19 18.79
CA GLY A 87 -3.58 2.33 19.57
C GLY A 87 -2.10 2.25 19.93
N ARG A 88 -1.40 1.18 19.54
CA ARG A 88 0.04 1.02 19.77
C ARG A 88 0.78 0.88 18.45
N ALA A 89 1.93 1.51 18.34
CA ALA A 89 2.87 1.30 17.26
C ALA A 89 4.00 0.37 17.75
N VAL A 90 4.60 -0.38 16.83
CA VAL A 90 5.89 -1.04 17.12
C VAL A 90 7.00 0.01 17.17
N ALA A 91 6.99 0.92 16.20
CA ALA A 91 7.84 2.11 16.17
C ALA A 91 7.23 3.17 15.24
N ASP A 92 7.67 4.42 15.37
CA ASP A 92 7.24 5.52 14.52
C ASP A 92 8.38 6.52 14.32
N SER A 93 8.35 7.24 13.19
CA SER A 93 9.30 8.30 12.91
C SER A 93 8.72 9.34 11.94
N GLY A 94 9.09 10.60 12.16
CA GLY A 94 8.85 11.69 11.23
C GLY A 94 9.61 11.50 9.92
N VAL A 95 9.26 12.31 8.92
CA VAL A 95 9.88 12.26 7.58
C VAL A 95 10.70 13.52 7.35
N VAL A 96 11.99 13.35 7.03
CA VAL A 96 12.93 14.46 6.75
C VAL A 96 13.21 14.66 5.26
N ARG A 97 12.93 13.66 4.44
CA ARG A 97 13.04 13.75 2.98
C ARG A 97 12.02 12.84 2.32
N ALA A 98 11.52 13.26 1.16
CA ALA A 98 10.61 12.45 0.35
C ALA A 98 11.00 12.54 -1.12
N GLU A 99 11.36 11.39 -1.68
CA GLU A 99 11.83 11.23 -3.05
C GLU A 99 10.73 10.55 -3.86
N LEU A 100 10.31 11.18 -4.95
CA LEU A 100 9.32 10.63 -5.86
C LEU A 100 10.07 10.07 -7.07
N HIS A 101 9.52 9.01 -7.67
CA HIS A 101 10.03 8.57 -8.95
C HIS A 101 10.03 9.76 -9.94
N PRO A 102 11.12 10.06 -10.68
CA PRO A 102 11.25 11.27 -11.51
C PRO A 102 10.15 11.43 -12.57
N LYS A 103 9.56 10.30 -12.96
CA LYS A 103 8.44 10.20 -13.92
C LYS A 103 7.10 9.84 -13.26
N ALA A 104 6.97 9.99 -11.94
CA ALA A 104 5.72 9.79 -11.22
C ALA A 104 4.66 10.82 -11.65
N LEU A 105 5.11 12.04 -11.97
CA LEU A 105 4.28 13.10 -12.54
C LEU A 105 4.72 13.38 -13.98
N ARG A 106 3.76 13.41 -14.90
CA ARG A 106 3.95 13.86 -16.27
C ARG A 106 2.91 14.92 -16.58
N GLU A 107 3.37 16.13 -16.89
CA GLU A 107 2.49 17.27 -17.20
C GLU A 107 1.46 17.53 -16.07
N GLY A 108 1.89 17.40 -14.82
CA GLY A 108 1.02 17.56 -13.65
C GLY A 108 0.07 16.40 -13.37
N ARG A 109 0.11 15.32 -14.15
CA ARG A 109 -0.71 14.12 -13.96
C ARG A 109 0.11 12.97 -13.43
N LEU A 110 -0.46 12.23 -12.48
CA LEU A 110 0.14 11.01 -11.95
C LEU A 110 0.22 9.90 -13.02
N ASP A 111 1.37 9.23 -13.10
CA ASP A 111 1.56 8.01 -13.90
C ASP A 111 1.42 6.78 -12.98
N PRO A 112 0.34 5.98 -13.08
CA PRO A 112 0.12 4.81 -12.22
C PRO A 112 1.25 3.77 -12.27
N ALA A 113 2.00 3.70 -13.38
CA ALA A 113 3.10 2.76 -13.53
C ALA A 113 4.36 3.18 -12.76
N ARG A 114 4.38 4.41 -12.24
CA ARG A 114 5.54 5.05 -11.56
C ARG A 114 5.08 5.83 -10.33
N ASP A 115 3.90 5.50 -9.82
CA ASP A 115 3.31 6.06 -8.61
C ASP A 115 3.98 5.45 -7.38
N VAL A 116 5.27 5.72 -7.23
CA VAL A 116 6.09 5.26 -6.11
C VAL A 116 6.90 6.42 -5.54
N ALA A 117 7.09 6.40 -4.23
CA ALA A 117 7.94 7.32 -3.51
C ALA A 117 8.66 6.61 -2.38
N VAL A 118 9.85 7.11 -2.04
CA VAL A 118 10.62 6.69 -0.87
C VAL A 118 10.68 7.84 0.12
N LEU A 119 10.28 7.56 1.34
CA LEU A 119 10.42 8.48 2.47
C LEU A 119 11.69 8.15 3.23
N VAL A 120 12.42 9.18 3.62
CA VAL A 120 13.57 9.08 4.52
C VAL A 120 13.11 9.51 5.90
N LEU A 121 13.23 8.59 6.85
CA LEU A 121 12.83 8.80 8.23
C LEU A 121 13.86 9.65 8.98
N GLU A 122 13.38 10.42 9.95
CA GLU A 122 14.25 11.19 10.84
C GLU A 122 15.13 10.29 11.70
N THR A 123 14.54 9.18 12.16
CA THR A 123 15.19 8.20 13.03
C THR A 123 15.04 6.81 12.40
N PRO A 124 16.14 6.05 12.23
CA PRO A 124 16.06 4.65 11.82
C PRO A 124 15.25 3.82 12.82
N LEU A 125 14.46 2.87 12.34
CA LEU A 125 13.64 1.98 13.15
C LEU A 125 14.37 0.65 13.40
N GLU A 126 14.20 0.10 14.61
CA GLU A 126 14.67 -1.25 14.99
C GLU A 126 13.69 -2.34 14.55
N ILE A 127 13.36 -2.34 13.26
CA ILE A 127 12.50 -3.35 12.62
C ILE A 127 13.26 -3.89 11.42
N ALA A 128 13.25 -5.22 11.25
CA ALA A 128 13.87 -5.85 10.09
C ALA A 128 13.21 -5.31 8.79
N PRO A 129 13.99 -4.69 7.87
CA PRO A 129 13.41 -4.19 6.63
C PRO A 129 12.93 -5.33 5.73
N VAL A 130 11.88 -5.05 4.97
CA VAL A 130 11.32 -6.01 4.03
C VAL A 130 12.09 -5.94 2.71
N PRO A 131 12.69 -7.05 2.24
CA PRO A 131 13.48 -7.04 1.01
C PRO A 131 12.62 -6.72 -0.21
N LEU A 132 13.20 -6.01 -1.18
CA LEU A 132 12.58 -5.79 -2.48
C LEU A 132 12.64 -7.07 -3.33
N MET A 133 11.60 -7.29 -4.11
CA MET A 133 11.68 -8.18 -5.26
C MET A 133 12.56 -7.53 -6.32
N GLY A 134 13.34 -8.34 -7.04
CA GLY A 134 13.99 -7.88 -8.26
C GLY A 134 12.98 -7.48 -9.35
N ARG A 135 13.50 -7.20 -10.55
CA ARG A 135 12.68 -6.85 -11.72
C ARG A 135 11.73 -7.99 -12.12
N ASP A 136 12.24 -9.21 -12.06
CA ASP A 136 11.50 -10.40 -12.43
C ASP A 136 10.44 -10.69 -11.39
N LEU A 137 9.20 -10.81 -11.86
CA LEU A 137 8.11 -11.24 -11.00
C LEU A 137 8.22 -12.75 -10.83
N SER A 138 8.87 -13.18 -9.76
CA SER A 138 8.97 -14.58 -9.39
C SER A 138 7.89 -14.97 -8.38
N GLY A 139 7.26 -16.12 -8.64
CA GLY A 139 6.55 -16.94 -7.65
C GLY A 139 5.25 -16.38 -7.06
N PRO A 140 4.08 -16.98 -7.32
CA PRO A 140 3.02 -16.98 -6.31
C PRO A 140 3.44 -17.82 -5.09
N PRO A 141 2.79 -17.65 -3.92
CA PRO A 141 1.64 -16.79 -3.70
C PRO A 141 1.99 -15.30 -3.65
N PHE A 142 1.05 -14.46 -4.11
CA PHE A 142 1.10 -13.02 -3.90
C PHE A 142 0.13 -12.60 -2.80
N ALA A 143 0.42 -11.47 -2.16
CA ALA A 143 -0.44 -10.91 -1.12
C ALA A 143 -0.47 -9.39 -1.18
N ILE A 144 -1.50 -8.79 -0.59
CA ILE A 144 -1.53 -7.37 -0.25
C ILE A 144 -1.69 -7.28 1.26
N VAL A 145 -0.83 -6.50 1.92
CA VAL A 145 -0.88 -6.25 3.37
C VAL A 145 -0.87 -4.73 3.57
N ALA A 146 -1.94 -4.16 4.13
CA ALA A 146 -2.10 -2.71 4.22
C ALA A 146 -3.15 -2.29 5.27
N TYR A 147 -3.18 -1.00 5.60
CA TYR A 147 -4.25 -0.40 6.40
C TYR A 147 -5.38 0.10 5.49
N GLN A 148 -6.61 0.08 5.98
CA GLN A 148 -7.79 0.53 5.24
C GLN A 148 -8.61 1.48 6.10
N GLY A 149 -9.27 2.45 5.46
CA GLY A 149 -10.06 3.48 6.14
C GLY A 149 -11.24 2.93 6.94
N SER A 150 -11.79 1.77 6.57
CA SER A 150 -12.85 1.10 7.35
C SER A 150 -12.34 0.53 8.68
N ARG A 151 -11.05 0.18 8.77
CA ARG A 151 -10.39 -0.41 9.93
C ARG A 151 -8.99 0.17 10.13
N PRO A 152 -8.84 1.48 10.42
CA PRO A 152 -7.55 2.16 10.44
C PRO A 152 -6.68 1.78 11.65
N HIS A 153 -7.23 1.01 12.60
CA HIS A 153 -6.54 0.56 13.81
C HIS A 153 -6.06 -0.89 13.76
N VAL A 154 -6.34 -1.62 12.68
CA VAL A 154 -5.96 -3.02 12.52
C VAL A 154 -5.49 -3.24 11.09
N MET A 155 -4.29 -3.80 10.93
CA MET A 155 -3.76 -4.16 9.62
C MET A 155 -4.61 -5.25 8.96
N GLY A 156 -4.89 -5.08 7.67
CA GLY A 156 -5.55 -6.08 6.85
C GLY A 156 -4.58 -6.78 5.91
N GLY A 157 -4.90 -8.00 5.51
CA GLY A 157 -4.13 -8.72 4.51
C GLY A 157 -4.94 -9.75 3.74
N ARG A 158 -4.65 -9.88 2.45
CA ARG A 158 -5.24 -10.91 1.59
C ARG A 158 -4.10 -11.65 0.88
N PHE A 159 -4.12 -12.97 0.99
CA PHE A 159 -3.11 -13.88 0.43
C PHE A 159 -3.71 -14.67 -0.74
N GLY A 160 -2.86 -15.21 -1.60
CA GLY A 160 -3.30 -15.94 -2.79
C GLY A 160 -3.88 -15.03 -3.87
N CYS A 161 -3.38 -13.79 -3.95
CA CYS A 161 -3.77 -12.86 -5.01
C CYS A 161 -3.22 -13.34 -6.36
N ASP A 162 -4.01 -13.22 -7.42
CA ASP A 162 -3.48 -13.28 -8.78
C ASP A 162 -2.81 -11.93 -9.06
N LEU A 163 -1.59 -11.96 -9.59
CA LEU A 163 -0.87 -10.77 -10.01
C LEU A 163 -0.45 -10.92 -11.47
N ARG A 164 -0.87 -9.98 -12.31
CA ARG A 164 -0.63 -10.00 -13.75
C ARG A 164 0.18 -8.79 -14.16
N LEU A 165 1.37 -9.04 -14.70
CA LEU A 165 2.24 -7.98 -15.19
C LEU A 165 1.65 -7.35 -16.46
N GLN A 166 1.46 -6.04 -16.46
CA GLN A 166 1.02 -5.28 -17.63
C GLN A 166 2.21 -4.66 -18.37
N LYS A 167 3.17 -4.15 -17.58
CA LYS A 167 4.46 -3.59 -18.01
C LYS A 167 5.46 -3.87 -16.92
N MET A 168 6.76 -3.70 -17.17
CA MET A 168 7.79 -3.92 -16.15
C MET A 168 7.50 -3.20 -14.83
N SER A 169 7.06 -1.94 -14.90
CA SER A 169 6.75 -1.11 -13.72
C SER A 169 5.26 -1.12 -13.32
N LEU A 170 4.41 -1.94 -13.94
CA LEU A 170 2.96 -1.95 -13.64
C LEU A 170 2.39 -3.37 -13.67
N ALA A 171 1.74 -3.77 -12.59
CA ALA A 171 0.93 -4.98 -12.54
C ALA A 171 -0.50 -4.69 -12.08
N VAL A 172 -1.37 -5.68 -12.22
CA VAL A 172 -2.74 -5.66 -11.68
C VAL A 172 -2.95 -6.86 -10.78
N SER A 173 -3.59 -6.65 -9.64
CA SER A 173 -3.91 -7.69 -8.66
C SER A 173 -5.41 -7.94 -8.57
N SER A 174 -5.81 -9.21 -8.44
CA SER A 174 -7.21 -9.59 -8.20
C SER A 174 -7.70 -9.28 -6.79
N CYS A 175 -6.80 -8.94 -5.87
CA CYS A 175 -7.15 -8.56 -4.53
C CYS A 175 -7.64 -7.11 -4.49
N ALA A 176 -8.92 -6.93 -4.17
CA ALA A 176 -9.52 -5.62 -3.95
C ALA A 176 -9.02 -5.00 -2.63
N VAL A 177 -8.89 -3.67 -2.65
CA VAL A 177 -8.43 -2.87 -1.51
C VAL A 177 -9.46 -1.80 -1.14
N GLU A 178 -9.19 -0.96 -0.16
CA GLU A 178 -9.99 0.22 0.25
C GLU A 178 -9.15 1.49 0.29
N PRO A 179 -9.76 2.70 0.26
CA PRO A 179 -9.00 3.92 0.52
C PRO A 179 -8.18 3.76 1.81
N GLY A 180 -6.93 4.20 1.76
CA GLY A 180 -5.95 3.97 2.82
C GLY A 180 -4.93 2.87 2.52
N ALA A 181 -5.29 1.90 1.68
CA ALA A 181 -4.36 0.84 1.29
C ALA A 181 -3.27 1.32 0.33
N SER A 182 -3.49 2.48 -0.33
CA SER A 182 -2.51 3.18 -1.15
C SER A 182 -1.13 3.22 -0.51
N GLY A 183 -0.10 2.89 -1.27
CA GLY A 183 1.28 2.80 -0.80
C GLY A 183 1.60 1.56 0.02
N GLY A 184 0.60 0.77 0.41
CA GLY A 184 0.80 -0.51 1.08
C GLY A 184 1.46 -1.52 0.15
N PRO A 185 2.32 -2.41 0.67
CA PRO A 185 3.07 -3.33 -0.15
C PRO A 185 2.17 -4.41 -0.77
N VAL A 186 2.47 -4.71 -2.02
CA VAL A 186 2.13 -5.98 -2.64
C VAL A 186 3.35 -6.87 -2.48
N MET A 187 3.13 -8.08 -1.97
CA MET A 187 4.15 -9.05 -1.61
C MET A 187 4.14 -10.22 -2.59
N GLY A 188 5.31 -10.80 -2.85
CA GLY A 188 5.49 -12.08 -3.52
C GLY A 188 6.45 -12.96 -2.72
N GLN A 189 6.27 -14.27 -2.78
CA GLN A 189 7.06 -15.21 -1.98
C GLN A 189 8.13 -15.91 -2.83
N VAL A 190 9.37 -15.93 -2.33
CA VAL A 190 10.51 -16.64 -2.94
C VAL A 190 11.17 -17.47 -1.86
N ASP A 191 11.26 -18.78 -2.06
CA ASP A 191 11.86 -19.73 -1.11
C ASP A 191 11.29 -19.62 0.33
N GLY A 192 10.02 -19.25 0.45
CA GLY A 192 9.34 -19.04 1.73
C GLY A 192 9.39 -17.60 2.26
N ASP A 193 10.29 -16.76 1.74
CA ASP A 193 10.46 -15.38 2.18
C ASP A 193 9.60 -14.40 1.38
N TRP A 194 8.96 -13.48 2.09
CA TRP A 194 8.15 -12.43 1.48
C TRP A 194 9.01 -11.25 1.03
N ARG A 195 8.83 -10.83 -0.22
CA ARG A 195 9.52 -9.68 -0.82
C ARG A 195 8.52 -8.70 -1.42
N VAL A 196 8.84 -7.41 -1.39
CA VAL A 196 7.97 -6.36 -1.95
C VAL A 196 8.04 -6.39 -3.47
N VAL A 197 6.93 -6.68 -4.15
CA VAL A 197 6.85 -6.67 -5.62
C VAL A 197 6.39 -5.33 -6.19
N GLY A 198 5.88 -4.45 -5.34
CA GLY A 198 5.38 -3.13 -5.68
C GLY A 198 4.49 -2.57 -4.56
N VAL A 199 3.82 -1.47 -4.83
CA VAL A 199 2.87 -0.85 -3.91
C VAL A 199 1.52 -0.64 -4.58
N VAL A 200 0.46 -0.63 -3.76
CA VAL A 200 -0.89 -0.28 -4.18
C VAL A 200 -0.91 1.17 -4.67
N SER A 201 -1.29 1.38 -5.93
CA SER A 201 -1.41 2.74 -6.52
C SER A 201 -2.87 3.18 -6.58
N ALA A 202 -3.72 2.45 -7.30
CA ALA A 202 -5.11 2.84 -7.52
C ALA A 202 -5.99 1.61 -7.74
N ARG A 203 -7.30 1.81 -7.79
CA ARG A 203 -8.26 0.79 -8.20
C ARG A 203 -8.66 0.95 -9.66
N ALA A 204 -8.91 -0.16 -10.33
CA ALA A 204 -9.40 -0.24 -11.70
C ALA A 204 -10.49 -1.31 -11.78
N GLY A 205 -11.74 -0.92 -11.50
CA GLY A 205 -12.84 -1.87 -11.31
C GLY A 205 -12.57 -2.74 -10.07
N ASP A 206 -12.69 -4.06 -10.24
CA ASP A 206 -12.39 -5.05 -9.19
C ASP A 206 -10.90 -5.32 -9.01
N TRP A 207 -10.05 -4.73 -9.86
CA TRP A 207 -8.60 -4.92 -9.82
C TRP A 207 -7.90 -3.79 -9.08
N THR A 208 -6.76 -4.12 -8.47
CA THR A 208 -5.85 -3.14 -7.87
C THR A 208 -4.64 -2.93 -8.78
N LEU A 209 -4.36 -1.70 -9.16
CA LEU A 209 -3.14 -1.32 -9.86
C LEU A 209 -1.95 -1.32 -8.89
N VAL A 210 -0.86 -1.94 -9.31
CA VAL A 210 0.35 -2.10 -8.52
C VAL A 210 1.52 -1.44 -9.25
N ALA A 211 2.07 -0.38 -8.65
CA ALA A 211 3.26 0.28 -9.18
C ALA A 211 4.51 -0.48 -8.73
N ARG A 212 5.39 -0.82 -9.69
CA ARG A 212 6.53 -1.74 -9.50
C ARG A 212 7.89 -1.17 -9.92
N ALA A 213 8.10 0.14 -9.91
CA ALA A 213 9.38 0.76 -10.33
C ALA A 213 10.52 0.49 -9.31
N LEU A 214 10.78 -0.79 -9.00
CA LEU A 214 11.66 -1.26 -7.94
C LEU A 214 13.14 -1.12 -8.26
N ASP A 215 13.50 -1.00 -9.55
CA ASP A 215 14.83 -0.63 -9.99
C ASP A 215 15.22 0.75 -9.44
N TRP A 216 14.37 1.74 -9.66
CA TRP A 216 14.56 3.08 -9.08
C TRP A 216 14.51 3.07 -7.55
N VAL A 217 13.60 2.29 -6.94
CA VAL A 217 13.55 2.18 -5.46
C VAL A 217 14.86 1.62 -4.92
N ALA A 218 15.40 0.56 -5.53
CA ALA A 218 16.66 -0.04 -5.10
C ALA A 218 17.83 0.96 -5.20
N GLU A 219 17.88 1.76 -6.27
CA GLU A 219 18.87 2.84 -6.43
C GLU A 219 18.77 3.88 -5.30
N VAL A 220 17.56 4.36 -4.99
CA VAL A 220 17.33 5.34 -3.92
C VAL A 220 17.65 4.78 -2.53
N VAL A 221 17.35 3.50 -2.30
CA VAL A 221 17.64 2.83 -1.03
C VAL A 221 19.14 2.59 -0.85
N ALA A 222 19.88 2.34 -1.95
CA ALA A 222 21.33 2.14 -1.92
C ALA A 222 22.14 3.45 -1.89
N ALA A 223 21.53 4.59 -2.24
CA ALA A 223 22.17 5.89 -2.20
C ALA A 223 22.26 6.41 -0.74
N GLU A 224 23.47 6.35 -0.19
CA GLU A 224 23.89 7.03 1.04
C GLU A 224 24.71 8.28 0.73
#